data_AF-A0A1W9P946-F1
#
_entry.id   AF-A0A1W9P946-F1
#
_cell.length_a   1.000
_cell.length_b   1.000
_cell.length_c   1.000
_cell.angle_alpha   90.00
_cell.angle_beta   90.00
_cell.angle_gamma   90.00
#
_symmetry.space_group_name_H-M   'P 1'
#
loop_
_entity.id
_entity.type
_entity.pdbx_description
1 polymer ?
#
loop_
_entity_poly.entity_id
_entity_poly.type
_entity_poly.pdbx_seq_one_letter_code
_entity_poly.pdbx_strand_id
1 'polypeptide(L)'
;MLVLTIVVGLLLALLFSEAFRLYPGGFIVPVYFAYYLDQPAKLVLTLAAAGLSVLGYHLLERRLILFGRRRFVFILLLGLFWSVLFFLVLPQFFPGEASLRTIGWIIPGILANNLLKQKLWPTLAGLTIVATLTFAIVQVVFLVK
;
A
#
# COMPACT_ATOMS: atom_id res chain seq x y z
N MET A 1 -10.20 -12.82 11.59
CA MET A 1 -9.26 -12.83 10.45
C MET A 1 -8.33 -11.63 10.45
N LEU A 2 -8.86 -10.39 10.44
CA LEU A 2 -8.05 -9.17 10.35
C LEU A 2 -6.97 -9.03 11.44
N VAL A 3 -7.28 -9.29 12.72
CA VAL A 3 -6.28 -9.21 13.80
C VAL A 3 -5.10 -10.18 13.58
N LEU A 4 -5.39 -11.42 13.18
CA LEU A 4 -4.35 -12.42 12.90
C LEU A 4 -3.48 -11.97 11.71
N THR A 5 -4.09 -11.47 10.64
CA THR A 5 -3.36 -10.91 9.49
C THR A 5 -2.48 -9.73 9.89
N ILE A 6 -2.95 -8.86 10.78
CA ILE A 6 -2.14 -7.75 11.31
C ILE A 6 -0.93 -8.28 12.07
N VAL A 7 -1.14 -9.18 13.04
CA VAL A 7 -0.04 -9.72 13.85
C VAL A 7 0.99 -10.44 12.99
N VAL A 8 0.55 -11.41 12.18
CA VAL A 8 1.44 -12.20 11.33
C VAL A 8 2.13 -11.32 10.29
N GLY A 9 1.38 -10.45 9.63
CA GLY A 9 1.92 -9.62 8.55
C GLY A 9 2.90 -8.57 9.06
N LEU A 10 2.67 -7.98 10.23
CA LEU A 10 3.59 -7.01 10.80
C LEU A 10 4.89 -7.69 11.24
N LEU A 11 4.80 -8.88 11.86
CA LEU A 11 5.96 -9.69 12.22
C LEU A 11 6.78 -10.09 10.98
N LEU A 12 6.12 -10.59 9.93
CA LEU A 12 6.79 -10.94 8.69
C LEU A 12 7.42 -9.73 8.00
N ALA A 13 6.73 -8.58 7.98
CA ALA A 13 7.27 -7.36 7.40
C ALA A 13 8.51 -6.87 8.16
N LEU A 14 8.52 -7.00 9.49
CA LEU A 14 9.68 -6.69 10.34
C LEU A 14 10.85 -7.66 10.06
N LEU A 15 10.60 -8.96 10.10
CA LEU A 15 11.63 -9.99 9.82
C LEU A 15 12.22 -9.81 8.41
N PHE A 16 11.38 -9.56 7.42
CA PHE A 16 11.82 -9.27 6.06
C PHE A 16 12.69 -8.01 6.01
N SER A 17 12.29 -6.95 6.73
CA SER A 17 13.05 -5.71 6.76
C SER A 17 14.42 -5.86 7.41
N GLU A 18 14.54 -6.70 8.43
CA GLU A 18 15.82 -6.99 9.08
C GLU A 18 16.71 -7.86 8.19
N ALA A 19 16.13 -8.90 7.58
CA ALA A 19 16.87 -9.85 6.75
C ALA A 19 17.39 -9.22 5.45
N PHE A 20 16.56 -8.43 4.76
CA PHE A 20 16.88 -7.87 3.44
C PHE A 20 17.28 -6.39 3.49
N ARG A 21 17.19 -5.73 4.65
CA ARG A 21 17.42 -4.28 4.83
C ARG A 21 16.56 -3.43 3.88
N LEU A 22 15.37 -3.92 3.54
CA LEU A 22 14.41 -3.32 2.62
C LEU A 22 13.04 -3.21 3.27
N TYR A 23 12.31 -2.12 3.01
CA TYR A 23 10.98 -1.96 3.56
C TYR A 23 9.95 -2.41 2.51
N PRO A 24 9.04 -3.35 2.83
CA PRO A 24 8.07 -3.92 1.88
C PRO A 24 6.89 -2.96 1.61
N GLY A 25 7.17 -1.73 1.16
CA GLY A 25 6.16 -0.68 0.98
C GLY A 25 5.73 0.02 2.27
N GLY A 26 6.35 -0.31 3.39
CA GLY A 26 6.02 0.15 4.75
C GLY A 26 5.26 -0.94 5.52
N PHE A 27 5.53 -1.13 6.81
CA PHE A 27 5.07 -2.31 7.58
C PHE A 27 3.56 -2.60 7.52
N ILE A 28 2.75 -1.56 7.46
CA ILE A 28 1.29 -1.67 7.42
C ILE A 28 0.77 -2.04 6.02
N VAL A 29 1.50 -1.71 4.95
CA VAL A 29 1.04 -1.93 3.57
C VAL A 29 0.92 -3.42 3.21
N PRO A 30 1.94 -4.30 3.40
CA PRO A 30 1.83 -5.70 3.03
C PRO A 30 0.78 -6.44 3.87
N VAL A 31 0.52 -5.98 5.11
CA VAL A 31 -0.54 -6.51 5.98
C VAL A 31 -1.90 -6.35 5.32
N TYR A 32 -2.24 -5.14 4.86
CA TYR A 32 -3.53 -4.91 4.24
C TYR A 32 -3.60 -5.46 2.82
N PHE A 33 -2.48 -5.52 2.09
CA PHE A 33 -2.42 -6.24 0.82
C PHE A 33 -2.69 -7.74 1.01
N ALA A 34 -2.16 -8.35 2.07
CA ALA A 34 -2.47 -9.73 2.42
C ALA A 34 -3.95 -9.92 2.77
N TYR A 35 -4.55 -8.97 3.49
CA TYR A 35 -5.96 -9.05 3.86
C TYR A 35 -6.92 -8.95 2.66
N TYR A 36 -6.57 -8.15 1.64
CA TYR A 36 -7.36 -7.94 0.42
C TYR A 36 -6.77 -8.67 -0.80
N LEU A 37 -6.01 -9.75 -0.58
CA LEU A 37 -5.32 -10.45 -1.66
C LEU A 37 -6.30 -11.15 -2.62
N ASP A 38 -7.50 -11.47 -2.12
CA ASP A 38 -8.68 -11.96 -2.83
C ASP A 38 -9.38 -10.91 -3.71
N GLN A 39 -9.05 -9.62 -3.54
CA GLN A 39 -9.72 -8.50 -4.19
C GLN A 39 -8.74 -7.72 -5.08
N PRO A 40 -8.40 -8.24 -6.28
CA PRO A 40 -7.33 -7.70 -7.12
C PRO A 40 -7.57 -6.26 -7.54
N ALA A 41 -8.84 -5.86 -7.74
CA ALA A 41 -9.20 -4.48 -8.07
C ALA A 41 -8.68 -3.49 -7.02
N LYS A 42 -8.80 -3.80 -5.73
CA LYS A 42 -8.31 -2.93 -4.65
C LYS A 42 -6.79 -2.81 -4.64
N LEU A 43 -6.07 -3.90 -4.91
CA LEU A 43 -4.62 -3.91 -5.01
C LEU A 43 -4.15 -3.02 -6.15
N VAL A 44 -4.74 -3.19 -7.35
CA VAL A 44 -4.40 -2.40 -8.54
C VAL A 44 -4.70 -0.92 -8.32
N LEU A 45 -5.87 -0.57 -7.76
CA LEU A 45 -6.21 0.81 -7.45
C LEU A 45 -5.25 1.44 -6.44
N THR A 46 -4.82 0.68 -5.43
CA THR A 46 -3.87 1.14 -4.42
C THR A 46 -2.49 1.39 -5.02
N LEU A 47 -2.02 0.49 -5.89
CA LEU A 47 -0.77 0.65 -6.63
C LEU A 47 -0.83 1.84 -7.59
N ALA A 48 -1.95 2.01 -8.30
CA ALA A 48 -2.18 3.16 -9.18
C ALA A 48 -2.16 4.48 -8.40
N ALA A 49 -2.90 4.57 -7.28
CA ALA A 49 -2.91 5.76 -6.43
C ALA A 49 -1.52 6.07 -5.84
N ALA A 50 -0.76 5.04 -5.46
CA ALA A 50 0.61 5.21 -5.00
C ALA A 50 1.52 5.73 -6.12
N GLY A 51 1.44 5.16 -7.32
CA GLY A 51 2.19 5.61 -8.49
C GLY A 51 1.87 7.06 -8.88
N LEU A 52 0.59 7.43 -8.91
CA LEU A 52 0.17 8.80 -9.16
C LEU A 52 0.65 9.77 -8.07
N SER A 53 0.73 9.32 -6.81
CA SER A 53 1.30 10.11 -5.72
C SER A 53 2.79 10.35 -5.90
N VAL A 54 3.54 9.34 -6.36
CA VAL A 54 4.97 9.46 -6.69
C VAL A 54 5.17 10.46 -7.84
N LEU A 55 4.38 10.35 -8.91
CA LEU A 55 4.42 11.28 -10.05
C LEU A 55 4.07 12.72 -9.62
N GLY A 56 3.00 12.89 -8.85
CA GLY A 56 2.60 14.18 -8.31
C GLY A 56 3.68 14.79 -7.41
N TYR A 57 4.33 13.98 -6.57
CA TYR A 57 5.43 14.43 -5.75
C TYR A 57 6.59 14.97 -6.59
N HIS A 58 7.04 14.24 -7.62
CA HIS A 58 8.14 14.70 -8.49
C HIS A 58 7.82 15.97 -9.28
N LEU A 59 6.55 16.17 -9.65
CA LEU A 59 6.13 17.38 -10.35
C LEU A 59 6.11 18.61 -9.42
N LEU A 60 5.70 18.43 -8.16
CA LEU A 60 5.53 19.53 -7.21
C LEU A 60 6.75 19.78 -6.29
N GLU A 61 7.66 18.82 -6.11
CA GLU A 61 8.80 18.97 -5.19
C GLU A 61 9.76 20.11 -5.58
N ARG A 62 9.81 20.47 -6.87
CA ARG A 62 10.62 21.60 -7.35
C ARG A 62 10.01 22.96 -7.03
N ARG A 63 8.68 23.02 -6.82
CA ARG A 63 7.92 24.25 -6.58
C ARG A 63 7.66 24.47 -5.09
N LEU A 64 7.39 23.38 -4.39
CA LEU A 64 7.12 23.38 -2.95
C LEU A 64 8.38 22.90 -2.26
N ILE A 65 9.05 23.78 -1.52
CA ILE A 65 10.24 23.50 -0.70
C ILE A 65 9.86 22.47 0.38
N LEU A 66 9.82 21.18 0.03
CA LEU A 66 9.31 20.08 0.85
C LEU A 66 10.46 19.29 1.46
N PHE A 67 10.77 19.57 2.73
CA PHE A 67 11.81 18.86 3.48
C PHE A 67 11.28 18.19 4.75
N GLY A 68 11.96 17.12 5.17
CA GLY A 68 11.71 16.41 6.44
C GLY A 68 10.26 15.92 6.59
N ARG A 69 9.62 16.29 7.71
CA ARG A 69 8.25 15.87 8.04
C ARG A 69 7.20 16.41 7.06
N ARG A 70 7.41 17.59 6.47
CA ARG A 70 6.47 18.20 5.49
C ARG A 70 6.38 17.37 4.22
N ARG A 71 7.51 16.85 3.74
CA ARG A 71 7.57 15.92 2.60
C ARG A 71 6.70 14.68 2.84
N PHE A 72 6.84 14.05 4.01
CA PHE A 72 6.07 12.86 4.34
C PHE A 72 4.55 13.14 4.36
N VAL A 73 4.13 14.19 5.07
CA VAL A 73 2.71 14.55 5.15
C VAL A 73 2.14 14.90 3.78
N PHE A 74 2.90 15.61 2.94
CA PHE A 74 2.47 15.94 1.59
C PHE A 74 2.23 14.69 0.72
N ILE A 75 3.14 13.71 0.77
CA ILE A 75 2.97 12.45 0.03
C ILE A 75 1.76 11.66 0.57
N LEU A 76 1.53 11.66 1.88
CA LEU A 76 0.32 11.07 2.46
C LEU A 76 -0.95 11.75 1.93
N LEU A 77 -0.96 13.09 1.85
CA LEU A 77 -2.08 13.85 1.33
C LEU A 77 -2.31 13.59 -0.16
N LEU A 78 -1.26 13.41 -0.97
CA LEU A 78 -1.41 12.98 -2.36
C LEU A 78 -2.06 11.59 -2.46
N GLY A 79 -1.61 10.64 -1.64
CA GLY A 79 -2.22 9.29 -1.60
C GLY A 79 -3.68 9.32 -1.17
N LEU A 80 -4.01 10.16 -0.19
CA LEU A 80 -5.39 10.41 0.25
C LEU A 80 -6.20 11.04 -0.88
N PHE A 81 -5.67 12.06 -1.55
CA PHE A 81 -6.33 12.75 -2.65
C PHE A 81 -6.70 11.77 -3.77
N TRP A 82 -5.76 10.94 -4.23
CA TRP A 82 -6.05 9.94 -5.27
C TRP A 82 -7.04 8.88 -4.80
N SER A 83 -6.97 8.45 -3.53
CA SER A 83 -7.94 7.52 -2.97
C SER A 83 -9.37 8.07 -2.99
N VAL A 84 -9.54 9.32 -2.56
CA VAL A 84 -10.84 10.01 -2.57
C VAL A 84 -11.32 10.23 -3.99
N LEU A 85 -10.43 10.67 -4.89
CA LEU A 85 -10.78 10.87 -6.29
C LEU A 85 -11.25 9.56 -6.93
N PHE A 86 -10.53 8.45 -6.73
CA PHE A 86 -10.94 7.14 -7.23
C PHE A 86 -12.28 6.69 -6.66
N PHE A 87 -12.50 6.89 -5.35
CA PHE A 87 -13.76 6.55 -4.72
C PHE A 87 -14.96 7.34 -5.28
N LEU A 88 -14.78 8.61 -5.64
CA LEU A 88 -15.86 9.44 -6.20
C LEU A 88 -16.08 9.18 -7.69
N VAL A 89 -15.00 8.97 -8.45
CA VAL A 89 -15.02 8.96 -9.91
C VAL A 89 -15.26 7.56 -10.47
N LEU A 90 -14.62 6.51 -9.95
CA LEU A 90 -14.71 5.16 -10.52
C LEU A 90 -16.13 4.58 -10.56
N PRO A 91 -16.98 4.76 -9.52
CA PRO A 91 -18.35 4.24 -9.56
C PRO A 91 -19.21 4.85 -10.68
N GLN A 92 -18.85 6.03 -11.19
CA GLN A 92 -19.55 6.67 -12.31
C GLN A 92 -19.28 5.98 -13.65
N PHE A 93 -18.09 5.37 -13.79
CA PHE A 93 -17.68 4.66 -15.00
C PHE A 93 -17.96 3.16 -14.94
N PHE A 94 -18.01 2.59 -13.74
CA PHE A 94 -18.24 1.16 -13.50
C PHE A 94 -19.43 0.95 -12.53
N PRO A 95 -20.66 1.27 -12.97
CA PRO A 95 -21.85 1.10 -12.15
C PRO A 95 -22.06 -0.38 -11.79
N GLY A 96 -22.19 -0.68 -10.49
CA GLY A 96 -22.36 -2.04 -9.97
C GLY A 96 -21.16 -2.58 -9.18
N GLU A 97 -19.96 -2.00 -9.36
CA GLU A 97 -18.78 -2.41 -8.60
C GLU A 97 -18.54 -1.56 -7.34
N ALA A 98 -19.43 -1.70 -6.35
CA ALA A 98 -19.34 -0.97 -5.07
C ALA A 98 -18.04 -1.23 -4.27
N SER A 99 -17.22 -2.20 -4.70
CA SER A 99 -15.92 -2.55 -4.14
C SER A 99 -14.73 -1.81 -4.76
N LEU A 100 -14.92 -1.00 -5.82
CA LEU A 100 -13.85 -0.22 -6.46
C LEU A 100 -13.39 0.94 -5.57
N ARG A 101 -12.47 0.61 -4.66
CA ARG A 101 -11.80 1.57 -3.79
C ARG A 101 -10.39 1.13 -3.50
N THR A 102 -9.53 2.09 -3.15
CA THR A 102 -8.21 1.78 -2.63
C THR A 102 -8.31 1.06 -1.29
N ILE A 103 -7.26 0.33 -0.95
CA ILE A 103 -7.09 -0.27 0.36
C ILE A 103 -6.79 0.87 1.32
N GLY A 104 -7.78 1.32 2.08
CA GLY A 104 -7.62 2.41 3.03
C GLY A 104 -7.22 3.75 2.37
N TRP A 105 -7.48 4.83 3.09
CA TRP A 105 -7.27 6.17 2.54
C TRP A 105 -5.80 6.62 2.55
N ILE A 106 -5.02 6.14 3.52
CA ILE A 106 -3.64 6.60 3.79
C ILE A 106 -2.59 5.65 3.19
N ILE A 107 -2.96 4.39 2.95
CA ILE A 107 -2.03 3.32 2.54
C ILE A 107 -1.34 3.62 1.20
N PRO A 108 -2.02 4.12 0.15
CA PRO A 108 -1.32 4.50 -1.08
C PRO A 108 -0.24 5.56 -0.84
N GLY A 109 -0.47 6.49 0.07
CA GLY A 109 0.50 7.53 0.44
C GLY A 109 1.69 6.96 1.21
N ILE A 110 1.47 6.00 2.11
CA ILE A 110 2.55 5.29 2.81
C ILE A 110 3.41 4.53 1.80
N LEU A 111 2.76 3.82 0.88
CA LEU A 111 3.44 3.07 -0.17
C LEU A 111 4.25 4.01 -1.09
N ALA A 112 3.64 5.09 -1.57
CA ALA A 112 4.29 6.10 -2.40
C ALA A 112 5.54 6.70 -1.71
N ASN A 113 5.43 7.00 -0.42
CA ASN A 113 6.57 7.51 0.34
C ASN A 113 7.71 6.49 0.44
N ASN A 114 7.42 5.19 0.56
CA ASN A 114 8.46 4.15 0.52
C ASN A 114 9.08 4.01 -0.87
N LEU A 115 8.28 4.07 -1.93
CA LEU A 115 8.75 4.08 -3.32
C LEU A 115 9.64 5.29 -3.65
N LEU A 116 9.46 6.41 -2.96
CA LEU A 116 10.31 7.59 -3.09
C LEU A 116 11.62 7.51 -2.26
N LYS A 117 11.69 6.58 -1.31
CA LYS A 117 12.87 6.37 -0.45
C LYS A 117 13.71 5.18 -0.90
N GLN A 118 13.13 4.24 -1.65
CA GLN A 118 13.75 3.00 -2.09
C GLN A 118 13.48 2.75 -3.57
N LYS A 119 14.24 1.83 -4.18
CA LYS A 119 14.03 1.47 -5.58
C LYS A 119 12.66 0.80 -5.75
N LEU A 120 11.96 1.15 -6.83
CA LEU A 120 10.62 0.65 -7.17
C LEU A 120 10.52 -0.89 -7.12
N TRP A 121 11.38 -1.58 -7.86
CA TRP A 121 11.31 -3.03 -8.01
C TRP A 121 11.55 -3.81 -6.71
N PRO A 122 12.61 -3.52 -5.91
CA PRO A 122 12.78 -4.14 -4.60
C PRO A 122 11.62 -3.91 -3.64
N THR A 123 11.05 -2.71 -3.61
CA THR A 123 9.92 -2.40 -2.73
C THR A 123 8.67 -3.17 -3.12
N LEU A 124 8.35 -3.24 -4.42
CA LEU A 124 7.21 -4.01 -4.91
C LEU A 124 7.40 -5.52 -4.73
N ALA A 125 8.61 -6.04 -4.98
CA ALA A 125 8.94 -7.44 -4.74
C ALA A 125 8.84 -7.80 -3.25
N GLY A 126 9.35 -6.95 -2.36
CA GLY A 126 9.20 -7.15 -0.91
C GLY A 126 7.73 -7.09 -0.47
N LEU A 127 6.96 -6.13 -1.01
CA LEU A 127 5.52 -6.02 -0.76
C LEU A 127 4.79 -7.30 -1.17
N THR A 128 5.03 -7.81 -2.38
CA THR A 128 4.35 -9.02 -2.87
C THR A 128 4.75 -10.25 -2.07
N ILE A 129 6.04 -10.45 -1.80
CA ILE A 129 6.55 -11.58 -0.99
C ILE A 129 5.93 -11.57 0.41
N VAL A 130 5.99 -10.44 1.12
CA VAL A 130 5.46 -10.36 2.49
C VAL A 130 3.94 -10.52 2.49
N ALA A 131 3.22 -9.92 1.53
CA ALA A 131 1.77 -10.03 1.45
C ALA A 131 1.31 -11.47 1.14
N THR A 132 1.93 -12.16 0.18
CA THR A 132 1.56 -13.54 -0.18
C THR A 132 1.92 -14.53 0.93
N LEU A 133 3.08 -14.39 1.58
CA LEU A 133 3.46 -15.21 2.72
C LEU A 133 2.50 -15.01 3.89
N THR A 134 2.14 -13.75 4.20
CA THR A 134 1.19 -13.44 5.25
C THR A 134 -0.17 -14.09 4.96
N PHE A 135 -0.67 -13.96 3.73
CA PHE A 135 -1.92 -14.58 3.31
C PHE A 135 -1.86 -16.10 3.45
N ALA A 136 -0.80 -16.74 2.94
CA ALA A 136 -0.64 -18.20 3.00
C ALA A 136 -0.64 -18.72 4.44
N ILE A 137 0.13 -18.11 5.35
CA ILE A 137 0.18 -18.51 6.77
C ILE A 137 -1.19 -18.37 7.42
N VAL A 138 -1.86 -17.23 7.20
CA VAL A 138 -3.18 -16.99 7.77
C VAL A 138 -4.18 -18.05 7.28
N GLN A 139 -4.19 -18.35 5.98
CA GLN A 139 -5.08 -19.37 5.41
C GLN A 139 -4.82 -20.76 6.00
N VAL A 140 -3.56 -21.19 6.14
CA VAL A 140 -3.22 -22.47 6.76
C VAL A 140 -3.71 -22.55 8.20
N VAL A 141 -3.53 -21.48 8.99
CA VAL A 141 -4.03 -21.43 10.38
C VAL A 141 -5.55 -21.56 10.46
N PHE A 142 -6.27 -21.05 9.46
CA PHE A 142 -7.72 -21.18 9.39
C PHE A 142 -8.20 -22.54 8.87
N LEU A 143 -7.42 -23.23 8.03
CA LEU A 143 -7.75 -24.58 7.57
C LEU A 143 -7.55 -25.66 8.64
N VAL A 144 -6.64 -25.43 9.59
CA VAL A 144 -6.31 -26.38 10.67
C VAL A 144 -7.25 -26.22 11.88
N LYS A 145 -8.05 -25.16 11.94
CA LYS A 145 -9.07 -24.93 12.97
C LYS A 145 -10.45 -25.32 12.47
#